data_AF-A0A929Y4P0-F1
#
_entry.id   AF-A0A929Y4P0-F1
#
_cell.length_a   1.000
_cell.length_b   1.000
_cell.length_c   1.000
_cell.angle_alpha   90.00
_cell.angle_beta   90.00
_cell.angle_gamma   90.00
#
_symmetry.space_group_name_H-M   'P 1'
#
loop_
_entity.id
_entity.type
_entity.pdbx_description
1 polymer ?
#
loop_
_entity_poly.entity_id
_entity_poly.type
_entity_poly.pdbx_seq_one_letter_code
_entity_poly.pdbx_strand_id
1 'polypeptide(L)' 'MNNELKNAENHLSKSAFENLKIWFLSKRYKEFHTEIKKIILDEKWEELEESFFKVLEFGTAGRRGKVGVGPNRIN' A
#
# COMPACT_ATOMS: atom_id res chain seq x y z
N MET A 1 -15.63 0.16 11.41
CA MET A 1 -14.39 0.57 10.72
C MET A 1 -13.37 -0.53 10.95
N ASN A 2 -12.72 -1.03 9.90
CA ASN A 2 -11.71 -2.10 10.02
C ASN A 2 -10.59 -1.65 10.97
N ASN A 3 -10.31 -2.43 12.02
CA ASN A 3 -9.29 -2.09 13.01
C ASN A 3 -7.91 -1.93 12.34
N GLU A 4 -7.64 -2.65 11.25
CA GLU A 4 -6.38 -2.57 10.50
C GLU A 4 -6.13 -1.17 9.91
N LEU A 5 -7.17 -0.54 9.34
CA LEU A 5 -7.03 0.80 8.74
C LEU A 5 -6.81 1.87 9.81
N LYS A 6 -7.50 1.76 10.95
CA LYS A 6 -7.26 2.67 12.08
C LYS A 6 -5.83 2.55 12.61
N ASN A 7 -5.28 1.34 12.64
CA ASN A 7 -3.90 1.13 13.03
C ASN A 7 -2.95 1.80 12.03
N ALA A 8 -3.12 1.51 10.74
CA ALA A 8 -2.30 2.09 9.68
C ALA A 8 -2.36 3.63 9.62
N GLU A 9 -3.52 4.25 9.88
CA GLU A 9 -3.69 5.71 9.89
C GLU A 9 -2.75 6.43 10.87
N ASN A 10 -2.43 5.80 12.01
CA ASN A 10 -1.55 6.40 13.02
C ASN A 10 -0.05 6.26 12.68
N HIS A 11 0.29 5.40 11.72
CA HIS A 11 1.68 5.05 11.38
C HIS A 11 2.11 5.49 9.97
N LEU A 12 1.17 5.89 9.11
CA LEU A 12 1.42 6.28 7.73
C LEU A 12 1.25 7.77 7.51
N SER A 13 1.89 8.30 6.47
CA SER A 13 1.56 9.65 6.00
C SER A 13 0.15 9.69 5.40
N LYS A 14 -0.42 10.89 5.35
CA LYS A 14 -1.74 11.11 4.77
C LYS A 14 -1.84 10.55 3.34
N SER A 15 -0.84 10.82 2.51
CA SER A 15 -0.78 10.34 1.13
C SER A 15 -0.76 8.82 1.04
N ALA A 16 0.07 8.15 1.86
CA ALA A 16 0.13 6.70 1.89
C ALA A 16 -1.17 6.07 2.39
N PHE A 17 -1.76 6.63 3.45
CA PHE A 17 -3.02 6.14 3.99
C PHE A 17 -4.17 6.28 2.98
N GLU A 18 -4.27 7.40 2.26
CA GLU A 18 -5.29 7.59 1.23
C GLU A 18 -5.16 6.54 0.10
N ASN A 19 -3.94 6.28 -0.36
CA ASN A 19 -3.67 5.25 -1.37
C ASN A 19 -3.95 3.84 -0.84
N LEU A 20 -3.54 3.53 0.38
CA LEU A 20 -3.82 2.27 1.06
C LEU A 20 -5.33 2.02 1.16
N LYS A 21 -6.09 3.04 1.55
CA LYS A 21 -7.55 2.98 1.69
C LYS A 21 -8.22 2.67 0.35
N ILE A 22 -7.79 3.29 -0.75
CA ILE A 22 -8.30 2.98 -2.10
C ILE A 22 -8.07 1.50 -2.42
N TRP A 23 -6.88 0.99 -2.14
CA TRP A 23 -6.52 -0.40 -2.40
C TRP A 23 -7.28 -1.40 -1.53
N PHE A 24 -7.37 -1.11 -0.23
CA PHE A 24 -8.01 -1.98 0.74
C PHE A 24 -9.54 -2.01 0.62
N LEU A 25 -10.15 -0.95 0.08
CA LEU A 25 -11.61 -0.90 -0.14
C LEU A 25 -12.01 -1.34 -1.55
N SER A 26 -11.13 -1.24 -2.53
CA SER A 26 -11.43 -1.61 -3.90
C SER A 26 -11.42 -3.13 -4.08
N LYS A 27 -12.50 -3.66 -4.66
CA LYS A 27 -12.61 -5.09 -5.04
C LYS A 27 -11.56 -5.50 -6.08
N ARG A 28 -11.04 -4.55 -6.86
CA ARG A 28 -10.01 -4.81 -7.88
C ARG A 28 -8.70 -5.33 -7.28
N TYR A 29 -8.38 -4.92 -6.06
CA TYR A 29 -7.15 -5.28 -5.37
C TYR A 29 -7.38 -6.30 -4.25
N LYS A 30 -8.50 -7.03 -4.28
CA LYS A 30 -8.88 -7.99 -3.24
C LYS A 30 -7.82 -9.07 -3.01
N GLU A 31 -7.10 -9.46 -4.06
CA GLU A 31 -5.97 -10.40 -3.96
C GLU A 31 -4.84 -9.89 -3.06
N PHE A 32 -4.63 -8.57 -3.01
CA PHE A 32 -3.60 -7.93 -2.19
C PHE A 32 -4.06 -7.65 -0.76
N HIS A 33 -5.36 -7.80 -0.43
CA HIS A 33 -5.87 -7.52 0.91
C HIS A 33 -5.22 -8.39 1.97
N THR A 34 -5.02 -9.68 1.68
CA THR A 34 -4.36 -10.62 2.61
C THR A 34 -2.94 -10.20 2.90
N GLU A 35 -2.19 -9.80 1.88
CA GLU A 35 -0.80 -9.36 2.03
C GLU A 35 -0.72 -8.00 2.75
N ILE A 36 -1.58 -7.04 2.41
CA ILE A 36 -1.68 -5.75 3.13
C ILE A 36 -1.96 -5.99 4.62
N LYS A 37 -2.92 -6.86 4.95
CA LYS A 37 -3.21 -7.23 6.34
C LYS A 37 -1.99 -7.83 7.01
N LYS A 38 -1.26 -8.71 6.33
CA LYS A 38 -0.05 -9.34 6.86
C LYS A 38 1.02 -8.31 7.18
N ILE A 39 1.27 -7.34 6.29
CA ILE A 39 2.23 -6.25 6.51
C ILE A 39 1.81 -5.38 7.72
N ILE A 40 0.51 -5.09 7.84
CA ILE A 40 -0.05 -4.35 9.00
C ILE A 40 0.11 -5.15 10.30
N LEU A 41 -0.12 -6.47 10.27
CA LEU A 41 0.03 -7.35 11.43
C LEU A 41 1.49 -7.56 11.84
N ASP A 42 2.41 -7.54 10.87
CA ASP A 42 3.85 -7.62 11.09
C ASP A 42 4.45 -6.25 11.45
N GLU A 43 3.61 -5.22 11.60
CA GLU A 43 4.01 -3.85 11.96
C GLU A 43 5.07 -3.25 11.02
N LYS A 44 5.08 -3.69 9.76
CA LYS A 44 6.00 -3.23 8.71
C LYS A 44 5.56 -1.90 8.11
N TRP A 45 5.46 -0.87 8.96
CA TRP A 45 4.95 0.45 8.60
C TRP A 45 5.82 1.14 7.54
N GLU A 46 7.14 1.01 7.63
CA GLU A 46 8.07 1.60 6.66
C GLU A 46 7.88 1.00 5.25
N GLU A 47 7.73 -0.32 5.16
CA GLU A 47 7.45 -0.99 3.87
C GLU A 47 6.10 -0.56 3.30
N LEU A 48 5.08 -0.45 4.16
CA LEU A 48 3.74 -0.01 3.77
C LEU A 48 3.76 1.47 3.32
N GLU A 49 4.49 2.34 4.03
CA GLU A 49 4.71 3.72 3.65
C GLU A 49 5.38 3.81 2.28
N GLU A 50 6.52 3.13 2.08
CA GLU A 50 7.24 3.14 0.80
C GLU A 50 6.39 2.61 -0.36
N SER A 51 5.53 1.64 -0.10
CA SER A 51 4.63 1.06 -1.11
C SER A 51 3.47 1.97 -1.51
N PHE A 52 3.00 2.82 -0.61
CA PHE A 52 1.76 3.59 -0.80
C PHE A 52 1.97 5.11 -0.80
N PHE A 53 3.11 5.66 -0.36
CA PHE A 53 3.33 7.13 -0.27
C PHE A 53 3.34 7.81 -1.63
N LYS A 54 3.73 7.09 -2.69
CA LYS A 54 3.80 7.62 -4.06
C LYS A 54 3.03 6.72 -5.01
N VAL A 55 2.12 7.31 -5.77
CA VAL A 55 1.59 6.69 -6.98
C VAL A 55 2.63 6.93 -8.07
N LEU A 56 3.29 5.88 -8.53
CA LEU A 56 4.10 5.97 -9.73
C LEU A 56 3.14 6.25 -10.89
N GLU A 57 3.13 7.51 -11.35
CA GLU A 57 2.53 7.86 -12.62
C GLU A 57 3.27 7.04 -13.68
N PHE A 58 2.55 6.16 -14.37
CA PHE A 58 3.10 5.33 -15.45
C PHE A 58 3.60 6.25 -16.57
N GLY A 59 4.87 6.65 -16.49
CA GLY A 59 5.49 7.65 -17.34
C GLY A 59 7.00 7.46 -17.39
N THR A 60 7.43 6.56 -18.27
CA THR A 60 8.78 6.47 -18.89
C THR A 60 10.00 6.25 -17.99
N ALA A 61 10.63 5.07 -18.20
CA ALA A 61 12.03 4.72 -17.98
C ALA A 61 12.51 4.27 -16.58
N GLY A 62 12.96 3.00 -16.54
CA GLY A 62 14.15 2.61 -15.78
C GLY A 62 13.91 1.89 -14.45
N ARG A 63 14.27 0.59 -14.44
CA ARG A 63 14.37 -0.32 -13.28
C ARG A 63 13.03 -0.66 -12.60
N ARG A 64 12.42 -1.75 -13.06
CA ARG A 64 11.35 -2.45 -12.34
C ARG A 64 11.94 -3.07 -11.07
N GLY A 65 11.93 -2.30 -9.97
CA GLY A 65 12.14 -2.82 -8.62
C GLY A 65 11.08 -3.88 -8.28
N LYS A 66 11.37 -4.68 -7.24
CA LYS A 66 10.55 -5.83 -6.77
C LYS A 66 9.04 -5.65 -7.00
N VAL A 67 8.44 -6.58 -7.74
CA VAL A 67 6.98 -6.75 -7.84
C VAL A 67 6.44 -6.97 -6.44
N GLY A 68 5.47 -6.16 -6.01
CA GLY A 68 4.94 -6.22 -4.63
C GLY A 68 3.65 -5.43 -4.45
N VAL A 69 3.14 -5.43 -3.23
CA VAL A 69 1.92 -4.71 -2.84
C VAL A 69 2.14 -3.19 -2.87
N GLY A 70 1.20 -2.47 -3.48
CA GLY A 70 1.12 -1.01 -3.47
C GLY A 70 1.29 -0.37 -4.85
N PRO A 71 0.79 0.86 -5.03
CA PRO A 71 0.87 1.59 -6.30
C PRO A 71 2.31 1.87 -6.76
N ASN A 72 3.28 1.82 -5.84
CA ASN A 72 4.70 1.99 -6.14
C ASN A 72 5.40 0.69 -6.60
N ARG A 73 4.71 -0.46 -6.60
CA ARG A 73 5.28 -1.80 -6.87
C ARG A 73 4.48 -2.65 -7.87
N ILE A 74 3.42 -2.10 -8.46
CA ILE A 74 2.72 -2.75 -9.58
C ILE A 74 3.50 -2.53 -10.87
N ASN A 75 3.64 -3.62 -11.61
CA ASN A 75 4.17 -3.67 -12.96
C ASN A 75 3.06 -3.92 -13.99
#